data_AF-A0A4U9HDE2-F1
#
_entry.id   AF-A0A4U9HDE2-F1
#
_cell.length_a   1.000
_cell.length_b   1.000
_cell.length_c   1.000
_cell.angle_alpha   90.00
_cell.angle_beta   90.00
_cell.angle_gamma   90.00
#
_symmetry.space_group_name_H-M   'P 1'
#
loop_
_entity.id
_entity.type
_entity.pdbx_description
1 polymer ?
#
loop_
_entity_poly.entity_id
_entity_poly.type
_entity_poly.pdbx_seq_one_letter_code
_entity_poly.pdbx_strand_id
1 'polypeptide(L)'
;MMKRAHTALEYKAIIRKLRKVRPNIQLSSDFIIGFPGESQADFEQTMNLIAEVNFDTSFSFIYSSRPGTPAADMVDDVSEEEKKQRLYILQDRLSQQARQFSRRMLGTVQRILVEGTSRKNVMELAGRTECNRVVNFEGTPDMVGQFVDVEITEVLANSLRGVVVRTEQQMDLRVHESPQSVIARTRKEDELGVGSYQP
;
A
#
# COMPACT_ATOMS: atom_id res chain seq x y z
N MET A 1 3.14 20.86 15.48
CA MET A 1 4.52 20.51 15.08
C MET A 1 4.72 20.46 13.56
N MET A 2 3.95 19.70 12.77
CA MET A 2 4.25 19.51 11.32
C MET A 2 3.38 20.29 10.31
N LYS A 3 2.75 21.42 10.72
CA LYS A 3 1.83 22.24 9.88
C LYS A 3 0.81 21.45 9.04
N ARG A 4 0.35 20.28 9.54
CA ARG A 4 -0.72 19.52 8.90
C ARG A 4 -2.04 20.29 9.11
N ALA A 5 -2.80 20.48 8.03
CA ALA A 5 -4.09 21.16 8.06
C ALA A 5 -5.25 20.28 8.59
N HIS A 6 -4.92 19.17 9.26
CA HIS A 6 -5.88 18.23 9.83
C HIS A 6 -5.35 17.64 11.13
N THR A 7 -6.28 17.20 11.97
CA THR A 7 -6.05 16.49 13.22
C THR A 7 -6.03 14.98 12.99
N ALA A 8 -5.48 14.23 13.95
CA ALA A 8 -5.57 12.78 13.95
C ALA A 8 -7.03 12.27 13.98
N LEU A 9 -7.93 13.01 14.63
CA LEU A 9 -9.35 12.66 14.69
C LEU A 9 -10.02 12.76 13.32
N GLU A 10 -9.78 13.85 12.58
CA GLU A 10 -10.29 14.05 11.22
C GLU A 10 -9.72 13.01 10.25
N TYR A 11 -8.42 12.74 10.35
CA TYR A 11 -7.76 11.68 9.57
C TYR A 11 -8.43 10.31 9.80
N LYS A 12 -8.66 9.94 11.06
CA LYS A 12 -9.37 8.70 11.41
C LYS A 12 -10.82 8.70 10.89
N ALA A 13 -11.51 9.83 10.92
CA ALA A 13 -12.86 9.93 10.39
C ALA A 13 -12.92 9.68 8.86
N ILE A 14 -11.94 10.20 8.10
CA ILE A 14 -11.81 9.94 6.67
C ILE A 14 -11.58 8.44 6.42
N ILE A 15 -10.67 7.81 7.15
CA ILE A 15 -10.40 6.37 7.03
C ILE A 15 -11.65 5.53 7.29
N ARG A 16 -12.44 5.86 8.32
CA ARG A 16 -13.71 5.16 8.60
C ARG A 16 -14.70 5.28 7.43
N LYS A 17 -14.81 6.46 6.81
CA LYS A 17 -15.66 6.67 5.62
C LYS A 17 -15.19 5.81 4.45
N LEU A 18 -13.88 5.75 4.19
CA LEU A 18 -13.30 4.91 3.14
C LEU A 18 -13.59 3.42 3.39
N ARG A 19 -13.37 2.95 4.62
CA ARG A 19 -13.64 1.55 5.01
C ARG A 19 -15.12 1.18 4.92
N LYS A 20 -16.03 2.14 5.14
CA LYS A 20 -17.47 1.90 4.95
C LYS A 20 -17.81 1.57 3.49
N VAL A 21 -17.12 2.22 2.53
CA VAL A 21 -17.32 1.99 1.09
C VAL A 21 -16.54 0.78 0.59
N ARG A 22 -15.30 0.60 1.05
CA ARG A 22 -14.43 -0.52 0.68
C ARG A 22 -13.80 -1.14 1.94
N PRO A 23 -14.45 -2.11 2.59
CA PRO A 23 -13.99 -2.71 3.85
C PRO A 23 -12.59 -3.32 3.76
N ASN A 24 -12.21 -3.83 2.59
CA ASN A 24 -10.94 -4.51 2.36
C ASN A 24 -9.82 -3.57 1.88
N ILE A 25 -10.03 -2.24 1.91
CA ILE A 25 -9.02 -1.27 1.48
C ILE A 25 -7.75 -1.38 2.34
N GLN A 26 -6.61 -1.47 1.68
CA GLN A 26 -5.31 -1.41 2.31
C GLN A 26 -4.79 0.02 2.29
N LEU A 27 -4.13 0.41 3.37
CA LEU A 27 -3.62 1.78 3.55
C LEU A 27 -2.12 1.72 3.74
N SER A 28 -1.43 2.66 3.11
CA SER A 28 -0.03 2.93 3.33
C SER A 28 0.20 4.34 3.84
N SER A 29 1.32 4.56 4.55
CA SER A 29 1.71 5.88 5.05
C SER A 29 3.20 5.97 5.33
N ASP A 30 3.70 7.20 5.37
CA ASP A 30 5.09 7.52 5.64
C ASP A 30 5.20 8.28 6.96
N PHE A 31 6.07 7.80 7.84
CA PHE A 31 6.28 8.34 9.19
C PHE A 31 7.66 8.98 9.32
N ILE A 32 7.71 10.14 9.97
CA ILE A 32 8.95 10.79 10.38
C ILE A 32 8.96 10.82 11.90
N ILE A 33 10.02 10.29 12.50
CA ILE A 33 10.18 10.14 13.95
C ILE A 33 11.36 10.99 14.43
N GLY A 34 11.29 11.48 15.66
CA GLY A 34 12.32 12.35 16.22
C GLY A 34 12.27 13.76 15.66
N PHE A 35 11.07 14.24 15.32
CA PHE A 35 10.87 15.64 14.95
C PHE A 35 11.30 16.56 16.11
N PRO A 36 11.87 17.75 15.86
CA PRO A 36 12.31 18.65 16.93
C PRO A 36 11.14 18.98 17.88
N GLY A 37 11.33 18.75 19.18
CA GLY A 37 10.30 18.88 20.22
C GLY A 37 9.38 17.67 20.40
N GLU A 38 9.58 16.55 19.70
CA GLU A 38 8.72 15.36 19.82
C GLU A 38 8.84 14.73 21.21
N SER A 39 7.80 14.88 22.03
CA SER A 39 7.74 14.28 23.35
C SER A 39 7.43 12.78 23.30
N GLN A 40 7.69 12.08 24.40
CA GLN A 40 7.29 10.67 24.55
C GLN A 40 5.78 10.47 24.37
N ALA A 41 4.95 11.41 24.85
CA ALA A 41 3.50 11.34 24.69
C ALA A 41 3.06 11.52 23.23
N ASP A 42 3.77 12.32 22.43
CA ASP A 42 3.50 12.48 21.00
C ASP A 42 3.86 11.20 20.22
N PHE A 43 4.98 10.57 20.59
CA PHE A 43 5.37 9.29 20.04
C PHE A 43 4.34 8.19 20.35
N GLU A 44 3.85 8.11 21.60
CA GLU A 44 2.81 7.17 21.98
C GLU A 44 1.48 7.40 21.24
N GLN A 45 1.09 8.65 21.04
CA GLN A 45 -0.09 8.98 20.22
C GLN A 45 0.09 8.53 18.77
N THR A 46 1.29 8.67 18.21
CA THR A 46 1.63 8.17 16.87
C THR A 46 1.52 6.65 16.80
N MET A 47 2.07 5.94 17.79
CA MET A 47 1.97 4.48 17.89
C MET A 47 0.52 3.99 18.04
N ASN A 48 -0.30 4.71 18.81
CA ASN A 48 -1.73 4.44 18.94
C ASN A 48 -2.47 4.64 17.61
N LEU A 49 -2.16 5.70 16.87
CA LEU A 49 -2.72 5.93 15.53
C LEU A 49 -2.35 4.78 14.57
N ILE A 50 -1.08 4.36 14.55
CA ILE A 50 -0.61 3.23 13.73
C ILE A 50 -1.34 1.93 14.12
N ALA A 51 -1.52 1.68 15.42
CA ALA A 51 -2.26 0.53 15.92
C ALA A 51 -3.73 0.54 15.49
N GLU A 52 -4.43 1.66 15.64
CA GLU A 52 -5.85 1.81 15.29
C GLU A 52 -6.09 1.73 13.77
N VAL A 53 -5.24 2.39 12.99
CA VAL A 53 -5.39 2.41 11.54
C VAL A 53 -4.94 1.10 10.91
N ASN A 54 -3.94 0.40 11.46
CA ASN A 54 -3.44 -0.87 10.94
C ASN A 54 -2.98 -0.77 9.48
N PHE A 55 -1.80 -0.17 9.27
CA PHE A 55 -1.24 0.05 7.94
C PHE A 55 -0.63 -1.22 7.36
N ASP A 56 -0.77 -1.39 6.04
CA ASP A 56 -0.29 -2.58 5.32
C ASP A 56 1.16 -2.45 4.84
N THR A 57 1.49 -1.28 4.29
CA THR A 57 2.83 -0.91 3.83
C THR A 57 3.16 0.47 4.37
N SER A 58 4.39 0.71 4.81
CA SER A 58 4.77 2.02 5.32
C SER A 58 6.26 2.26 5.19
N PHE A 59 6.65 3.53 5.04
CA PHE A 59 8.03 3.95 5.17
C PHE A 59 8.21 4.76 6.45
N SER A 60 9.37 4.64 7.07
CA SER A 60 9.65 5.29 8.35
C SER A 60 11.06 5.88 8.31
N PHE A 61 11.19 7.14 8.68
CA PHE A 61 12.43 7.90 8.61
C PHE A 61 12.71 8.60 9.93
N ILE A 62 13.98 8.75 10.27
CA ILE A 62 14.38 9.70 11.31
C ILE A 62 14.36 11.10 10.71
N TYR A 63 13.87 12.08 11.46
CA TYR A 63 13.93 13.47 11.06
C TYR A 63 15.37 13.89 10.75
N SER A 64 15.53 14.56 9.61
CA SER A 64 16.78 15.16 9.19
C SER A 64 16.49 16.59 8.76
N SER A 65 17.14 17.55 9.43
CA SER A 65 16.98 18.97 9.13
C SER A 65 17.40 19.27 7.69
N ARG A 66 16.52 19.92 6.93
CA ARG A 66 16.83 20.39 5.58
C ARG A 66 16.92 21.92 5.57
N PRO A 67 18.00 22.51 5.02
CA PRO A 67 18.13 23.96 4.91
C PRO A 67 16.90 24.60 4.25
N GLY A 68 16.44 25.74 4.79
CA GLY A 68 15.28 26.48 4.26
C GLY A 68 13.91 25.96 4.70
N THR A 69 13.85 25.01 5.64
CA THR A 69 12.58 24.56 6.23
C THR A 69 12.36 25.19 7.61
N PRO A 70 11.13 25.56 8.00
CA PRO A 70 10.87 26.10 9.34
C PRO A 70 11.27 25.17 10.49
N ALA A 71 11.36 23.86 10.23
CA ALA A 71 11.78 22.87 11.19
C ALA A 71 13.31 22.82 11.39
N ALA A 72 14.09 23.35 10.45
CA ALA A 72 15.55 23.44 10.59
C ALA A 72 15.97 24.49 11.63
N ASP A 73 15.13 25.50 11.86
CA ASP A 73 15.38 26.54 12.86
C ASP A 73 14.86 26.15 14.26
N MET A 74 14.22 24.99 14.40
CA MET A 74 13.72 24.49 15.68
C MET A 74 14.86 23.88 16.50
N VAL A 75 14.79 24.03 17.83
CA VAL A 75 15.71 23.34 18.74
C VAL A 75 15.38 21.84 18.72
N ASP A 76 16.37 21.04 18.35
CA ASP A 76 16.28 19.58 18.37
C ASP A 76 16.75 19.05 19.73
N ASP A 77 15.79 18.77 20.59
CA ASP A 77 15.96 18.27 21.97
C ASP A 77 15.91 16.75 22.06
N VAL A 78 15.63 16.06 20.96
CA VAL A 78 15.55 14.59 20.94
C VAL A 78 16.91 14.00 20.58
N SER A 79 17.48 13.20 21.48
CA SER A 79 18.79 12.58 21.26
C SER A 79 18.77 11.58 20.09
N GLU A 80 19.90 11.39 19.39
CA GLU A 80 19.96 10.39 18.32
C GLU A 80 19.61 8.97 18.78
N GLU A 81 20.01 8.60 20.00
CA GLU A 81 19.72 7.29 20.59
C GLU A 81 18.22 7.09 20.75
N GLU A 82 17.52 8.11 21.25
CA GLU A 82 16.07 8.10 21.38
C GLU A 82 15.36 8.02 20.03
N LYS A 83 15.83 8.76 19.01
CA LYS A 83 15.29 8.66 17.65
C LYS A 83 15.43 7.26 17.07
N LYS A 84 16.60 6.63 17.25
CA LYS A 84 16.88 5.25 16.79
C LYS A 84 16.01 4.24 17.53
N GLN A 85 15.86 4.38 18.84
CA GLN A 85 15.00 3.51 19.64
C GLN A 85 13.53 3.62 19.22
N ARG A 86 13.00 4.84 19.07
CA ARG A 86 11.63 5.08 18.61
C ARG A 86 11.39 4.54 17.21
N LEU A 87 12.34 4.75 16.29
CA LEU A 87 12.28 4.19 14.93
C LEU A 87 12.19 2.66 14.99
N TYR A 88 13.02 2.00 15.79
CA TYR A 88 13.02 0.55 15.92
C TYR A 88 11.65 0.02 16.40
N ILE A 89 11.10 0.62 17.46
CA ILE A 89 9.79 0.25 18.01
C ILE A 89 8.69 0.39 16.95
N LEU A 90 8.69 1.50 16.22
CA LEU A 90 7.73 1.77 15.16
C LEU A 90 7.86 0.78 14.00
N GLN A 91 9.10 0.52 13.55
CA GLN A 91 9.36 -0.42 12.45
C GLN A 91 8.95 -1.85 12.82
N ASP A 92 9.18 -2.29 14.05
CA ASP A 92 8.73 -3.60 14.50
C ASP A 92 7.20 -3.69 14.47
N ARG A 93 6.49 -2.66 14.97
CA ARG A 93 5.02 -2.61 14.91
C ARG A 93 4.49 -2.67 13.47
N LEU A 94 5.03 -1.86 12.57
CA LEU A 94 4.63 -1.87 11.15
C LEU A 94 4.94 -3.22 10.49
N SER A 95 6.08 -3.82 10.82
CA SER A 95 6.47 -5.15 10.32
C SER A 95 5.54 -6.24 10.83
N GLN A 96 5.06 -6.15 12.07
CA GLN A 96 4.03 -7.06 12.60
C GLN A 96 2.70 -6.91 11.83
N GLN A 97 2.25 -5.67 11.60
CA GLN A 97 1.00 -5.41 10.86
C GLN A 97 1.09 -5.92 9.41
N ALA A 98 2.16 -5.58 8.69
CA ALA A 98 2.42 -6.04 7.33
C ALA A 98 2.44 -7.58 7.25
N ARG A 99 3.12 -8.26 8.19
CA ARG A 99 3.11 -9.73 8.25
C ARG A 99 1.71 -10.29 8.50
N GLN A 100 0.91 -9.63 9.34
CA GLN A 100 -0.47 -10.05 9.59
C GLN A 100 -1.34 -9.92 8.33
N PHE A 101 -1.16 -8.86 7.52
CA PHE A 101 -1.82 -8.73 6.22
C PHE A 101 -1.41 -9.84 5.26
N SER A 102 -0.11 -10.08 5.08
CA SER A 102 0.37 -11.17 4.23
C SER A 102 -0.22 -12.52 4.65
N ARG A 103 -0.28 -12.80 5.96
CA ARG A 103 -0.88 -14.03 6.49
C ARG A 103 -2.37 -14.18 6.18
N ARG A 104 -3.13 -13.08 6.16
CA ARG A 104 -4.55 -13.09 5.76
C ARG A 104 -4.76 -13.44 4.28
N MET A 105 -3.73 -13.33 3.45
CA MET A 105 -3.81 -13.68 2.03
C MET A 105 -3.63 -15.17 1.78
N LEU A 106 -3.13 -15.93 2.76
CA LEU A 106 -2.96 -17.38 2.63
C LEU A 106 -4.32 -18.05 2.35
N GLY A 107 -4.37 -18.91 1.33
CA GLY A 107 -5.57 -19.61 0.87
C GLY A 107 -6.57 -18.73 0.11
N THR A 108 -6.21 -17.48 -0.20
CA THR A 108 -7.04 -16.59 -1.02
C THR A 108 -6.51 -16.51 -2.44
N VAL A 109 -7.41 -16.26 -3.40
CA VAL A 109 -7.04 -15.98 -4.79
C VAL A 109 -6.78 -14.49 -4.93
N GLN A 110 -5.59 -14.15 -5.44
CA GLN A 110 -5.13 -12.78 -5.64
C GLN A 110 -4.85 -12.55 -7.12
N ARG A 111 -5.38 -11.46 -7.65
CA ARG A 111 -5.01 -11.01 -8.99
C ARG A 111 -3.65 -10.32 -8.95
N ILE A 112 -2.76 -10.73 -9.84
CA ILE A 112 -1.43 -10.17 -9.96
C ILE A 112 -1.13 -9.77 -11.39
N LEU A 113 -0.35 -8.72 -11.57
CA LEU A 113 0.31 -8.40 -12.82
C LEU A 113 1.67 -9.12 -12.85
N VAL A 114 1.90 -9.97 -13.85
CA VAL A 114 3.17 -10.69 -13.99
C VAL A 114 4.22 -9.75 -14.59
N GLU A 115 5.34 -9.55 -13.88
CA GLU A 115 6.40 -8.62 -14.29
C GLU A 115 7.54 -9.31 -15.05
N GLY A 116 7.82 -10.59 -14.75
CA GLY A 116 8.93 -11.32 -15.35
C GLY A 116 9.34 -12.56 -14.57
N THR A 117 10.56 -13.03 -14.79
CA THR A 117 11.13 -14.15 -14.05
C THR A 117 11.45 -13.77 -12.60
N SER A 118 11.31 -14.72 -11.68
CA SER A 118 11.66 -14.53 -10.29
C SER A 118 13.17 -14.36 -10.13
N ARG A 119 13.58 -13.40 -9.32
CA ARG A 119 15.01 -13.12 -9.03
C ARG A 119 15.72 -14.28 -8.35
N LYS A 120 14.99 -15.13 -7.62
CA LYS A 120 15.55 -16.21 -6.81
C LYS A 120 15.48 -17.58 -7.47
N ASN A 121 14.55 -17.77 -8.41
CA ASN A 121 14.35 -19.04 -9.09
C ASN A 121 13.94 -18.78 -10.54
N VAL A 122 14.79 -19.18 -11.49
CA VAL A 122 14.54 -19.00 -12.93
C VAL A 122 13.36 -19.82 -13.45
N MET A 123 12.94 -20.84 -12.70
CA MET A 123 11.77 -21.67 -13.02
C MET A 123 10.45 -21.05 -12.54
N GLU A 124 10.51 -19.96 -11.77
CA GLU A 124 9.34 -19.24 -11.27
C GLU A 124 9.22 -17.88 -12.00
N LEU A 125 7.98 -17.42 -12.15
CA LEU A 125 7.67 -16.04 -12.49
C LEU A 125 7.40 -15.25 -11.21
N ALA A 126 7.53 -13.93 -11.33
CA ALA A 126 7.20 -12.96 -10.29
C ALA A 126 6.18 -11.96 -10.82
N GLY A 127 5.18 -11.69 -10.00
CA GLY A 127 4.19 -10.64 -10.24
C GLY A 127 3.87 -9.86 -8.98
N ARG A 128 3.02 -8.85 -9.12
CA ARG A 128 2.60 -7.98 -8.02
C ARG A 128 1.10 -7.95 -7.88
N THR A 129 0.63 -8.06 -6.64
CA THR A 129 -0.78 -7.83 -6.29
C THR A 129 -1.14 -6.35 -6.39
N GLU A 130 -2.43 -6.03 -6.31
CA GLU A 130 -2.92 -4.63 -6.21
C GLU A 130 -2.30 -3.85 -5.04
N CYS A 131 -1.87 -4.55 -3.99
CA CYS A 131 -1.21 -3.96 -2.81
C CYS A 131 0.32 -4.00 -2.93
N ASN A 132 0.86 -4.13 -4.16
CA ASN A 132 2.29 -4.11 -4.48
C ASN A 132 3.11 -5.23 -3.80
N ARG A 133 2.46 -6.33 -3.36
CA ARG A 133 3.14 -7.49 -2.77
C ARG A 133 3.65 -8.39 -3.88
N VAL A 134 4.90 -8.83 -3.74
CA VAL A 134 5.54 -9.75 -4.69
C VAL A 134 4.97 -11.16 -4.48
N VAL A 135 4.52 -11.79 -5.55
CA VAL A 135 4.06 -13.18 -5.59
C VAL A 135 4.93 -13.94 -6.57
N ASN A 136 5.55 -15.03 -6.12
CA ASN A 136 6.30 -15.94 -6.99
C ASN A 136 5.50 -17.22 -7.23
N PHE A 137 5.50 -17.73 -8.45
CA PHE A 137 4.71 -18.90 -8.82
C PHE A 137 5.34 -19.61 -10.02
N GLU A 138 5.06 -20.89 -10.19
CA GLU A 138 5.43 -21.64 -11.40
C GLU A 138 4.46 -21.27 -12.54
N GLY A 139 5.00 -20.88 -13.69
CA GLY A 139 4.21 -20.40 -14.82
C GLY A 139 5.02 -20.36 -16.11
N THR A 140 4.38 -19.95 -17.19
CA THR A 140 4.98 -19.93 -18.54
C THR A 140 5.31 -18.51 -18.99
N PRO A 141 6.42 -18.28 -19.73
CA PRO A 141 6.88 -16.93 -20.07
C PRO A 141 5.87 -16.04 -20.83
N ASP A 142 4.88 -16.63 -21.51
CA ASP A 142 3.80 -15.91 -22.19
C ASP A 142 2.86 -15.15 -21.24
N MET A 143 2.88 -15.47 -19.94
CA MET A 143 2.11 -14.77 -18.92
C MET A 143 2.69 -13.38 -18.57
N VAL A 144 3.94 -13.10 -18.93
CA VAL A 144 4.59 -11.82 -18.60
C VAL A 144 3.85 -10.64 -19.25
N GLY A 145 3.55 -9.60 -18.46
CA GLY A 145 2.77 -8.44 -18.90
C GLY A 145 1.25 -8.65 -18.92
N GLN A 146 0.77 -9.77 -18.36
CA GLN A 146 -0.66 -10.09 -18.25
C GLN A 146 -1.11 -10.16 -16.80
N PHE A 147 -2.41 -10.02 -16.58
CA PHE A 147 -3.02 -10.33 -15.30
C PHE A 147 -3.31 -11.82 -15.16
N VAL A 148 -2.92 -12.41 -14.04
CA VAL A 148 -3.26 -13.79 -13.68
C VAL A 148 -3.82 -13.83 -12.27
N ASP A 149 -4.74 -14.75 -12.00
CA ASP A 149 -5.22 -15.01 -10.65
C ASP A 149 -4.43 -16.18 -10.07
N VAL A 150 -3.84 -15.95 -8.89
CA VAL A 150 -2.98 -16.91 -8.18
C VAL A 150 -3.56 -17.19 -6.80
N GLU A 151 -3.71 -18.47 -6.46
CA GLU A 151 -4.02 -18.89 -5.10
C GLU A 151 -2.74 -18.84 -4.26
N ILE A 152 -2.75 -18.10 -3.17
CA ILE A 152 -1.60 -17.95 -2.29
C ILE A 152 -1.49 -19.20 -1.40
N THR A 153 -0.40 -19.95 -1.57
CA THR A 153 -0.14 -21.21 -0.85
C THR A 153 0.91 -21.06 0.24
N GLU A 154 1.75 -20.01 0.18
CA GLU A 154 2.80 -19.77 1.18
C GLU A 154 3.02 -18.27 1.41
N VAL A 155 3.33 -17.93 2.67
CA VAL A 155 3.68 -16.57 3.08
C VAL A 155 5.12 -16.55 3.59
N LEU A 156 6.01 -15.93 2.83
CA LEU A 156 7.40 -15.70 3.21
C LEU A 156 7.56 -14.32 3.86
N ALA A 157 8.78 -14.01 4.34
CA ALA A 157 9.05 -12.77 5.05
C ALA A 157 8.68 -11.50 4.24
N ASN A 158 9.02 -11.46 2.95
CA ASN A 158 8.85 -10.29 2.09
C ASN A 158 8.17 -10.60 0.74
N SER A 159 7.61 -11.80 0.59
CA SER A 159 6.95 -12.24 -0.65
C SER A 159 5.95 -13.33 -0.35
N LEU A 160 5.05 -13.58 -1.29
CA LEU A 160 4.12 -14.71 -1.27
C LEU A 160 4.58 -15.74 -2.30
N ARG A 161 4.12 -16.98 -2.14
CA ARG A 161 4.13 -17.99 -3.19
C ARG A 161 2.72 -18.51 -3.44
N GLY A 162 2.47 -18.95 -4.66
CA GLY A 162 1.16 -19.44 -5.03
C GLY A 162 1.17 -20.28 -6.30
N VAL A 163 -0.02 -20.70 -6.68
CA VAL A 163 -0.28 -21.49 -7.89
C VAL A 163 -1.29 -20.75 -8.78
N VAL A 164 -1.04 -20.74 -10.08
CA VAL A 164 -1.95 -20.09 -11.06
C VAL A 164 -3.28 -20.82 -11.09
N VAL A 165 -4.37 -20.06 -10.99
CA VAL A 165 -5.75 -20.55 -11.09
C VAL A 165 -6.38 -20.14 -12.41
N ARG A 166 -6.16 -18.89 -12.84
CA ARG A 166 -6.69 -18.35 -14.11
C ARG A 166 -5.71 -17.43 -14.82
N THR A 167 -5.61 -17.56 -16.14
CA THR A 167 -4.87 -16.64 -17.00
C THR A 167 -5.75 -15.49 -17.48
N GLU A 168 -5.13 -14.44 -18.03
CA GLU A 168 -5.84 -13.26 -18.57
C GLU A 168 -6.89 -13.64 -19.61
N GLN A 169 -6.58 -14.62 -20.47
CA GLN A 169 -7.50 -15.13 -21.50
C GLN A 169 -8.73 -15.80 -20.89
N GLN A 170 -8.56 -16.55 -19.80
CA GLN A 170 -9.68 -17.22 -19.11
C GLN A 170 -10.56 -16.24 -18.34
N MET A 171 -10.05 -15.04 -18.05
CA MET A 171 -10.77 -13.99 -17.34
C MET A 171 -11.42 -12.94 -18.26
N ASP A 172 -11.16 -13.01 -19.57
CA ASP A 172 -11.68 -12.07 -20.57
C ASP A 172 -11.42 -10.59 -20.22
N LEU A 173 -10.20 -10.28 -19.73
CA LEU A 173 -9.87 -8.93 -19.25
C LEU A 173 -9.51 -7.95 -20.38
N ARG A 174 -9.06 -8.45 -21.53
CA ARG A 174 -8.76 -7.62 -22.71
C ARG A 174 -9.94 -7.60 -23.65
N VAL A 175 -10.86 -6.68 -23.41
CA VAL A 175 -11.91 -6.35 -24.37
C VAL A 175 -11.29 -5.50 -25.48
N HIS A 176 -11.30 -6.00 -26.72
CA HIS A 176 -10.94 -5.21 -27.89
C HIS A 176 -12.02 -4.14 -28.12
N GLU A 177 -11.80 -2.94 -27.59
CA GLU A 177 -12.62 -1.76 -27.86
C GLU A 177 -12.31 -1.25 -29.27
N SER A 178 -13.36 -0.98 -30.05
CA SER A 178 -13.20 -0.27 -31.31
C SER A 178 -13.08 1.23 -31.06
N PRO A 179 -12.42 2.02 -31.92
CA PRO A 179 -12.43 3.48 -31.79
C PRO A 179 -13.86 4.06 -31.69
N GLN A 180 -14.83 3.42 -32.36
CA GLN A 180 -16.24 3.80 -32.28
C GLN A 180 -16.85 3.55 -30.89
N SER A 181 -16.53 2.44 -30.21
CA SER A 181 -17.03 2.16 -28.86
C SER A 181 -16.45 3.11 -27.81
N VAL A 182 -15.18 3.50 -27.97
CA VAL A 182 -14.54 4.51 -27.11
C VAL A 182 -15.19 5.88 -27.28
N ILE A 183 -15.44 6.32 -28.52
CA ILE A 183 -16.12 7.59 -28.82
C ILE A 183 -17.55 7.59 -28.25
N ALA A 184 -18.28 6.47 -28.35
CA ALA A 184 -19.63 6.36 -27.81
C ALA A 184 -19.69 6.44 -26.27
N ARG A 185 -18.62 6.03 -25.57
CA ARG A 185 -18.48 6.11 -24.10
C ARG A 185 -18.04 7.49 -23.58
N THR A 186 -17.80 8.46 -24.47
CA THR A 186 -17.42 9.81 -24.06
C THR A 186 -18.49 10.37 -23.10
N ARG A 187 -18.04 10.78 -21.91
CA ARG A 187 -18.88 11.33 -20.83
C ARG A 187 -19.80 12.41 -21.40
N LYS A 188 -21.11 12.13 -21.41
CA LYS A 188 -22.11 13.16 -21.69
C LYS A 188 -22.41 13.85 -20.37
N GLU A 189 -21.99 15.09 -20.27
CA GLU A 189 -22.30 15.97 -19.14
C GLU A 189 -23.67 16.59 -19.38
N ASP A 190 -24.49 16.68 -18.34
CA ASP A 190 -25.73 17.46 -18.38
C ASP A 190 -25.42 18.97 -18.35
N GLU A 191 -26.45 19.81 -18.46
CA GLU A 191 -26.32 21.28 -18.42
C GLU A 191 -25.69 21.81 -17.12
N LEU A 192 -25.54 20.95 -16.09
CA LEU A 192 -24.95 21.26 -14.79
C LEU A 192 -23.51 20.72 -14.64
N GLY A 193 -22.93 20.10 -15.69
CA GLY A 193 -21.58 19.55 -15.67
C GLY A 193 -21.45 18.21 -14.93
N VAL A 194 -22.55 17.54 -14.62
CA VAL A 194 -22.56 16.23 -13.95
C VAL A 194 -22.62 15.14 -15.01
N GLY A 195 -21.49 14.45 -15.23
CA GLY A 195 -21.49 13.29 -16.10
C GLY A 195 -21.99 12.03 -15.39
N SER A 196 -23.04 11.43 -15.92
CA SER A 196 -23.55 10.12 -15.50
C SER A 196 -22.76 8.99 -16.16
N TYR A 197 -22.29 8.02 -15.37
CA TYR A 197 -21.70 6.77 -15.87
C TYR A 197 -22.73 5.64 -15.71
N GLN A 198 -23.17 5.07 -16.85
CA GLN A 198 -23.85 3.78 -16.84
C GLN A 198 -22.81 2.69 -17.13
N PRO A 199 -22.62 1.71 -16.22
CA PRO A 199 -21.66 0.63 -16.41
C PRO A 199 -21.98 -0.23 -17.64
#